data_AF-A0A7W0J1F1-F1
#
_entry.id   AF-A0A7W0J1F1-F1
#
_cell.length_a   1.000
_cell.length_b   1.000
_cell.length_c   1.000
_cell.angle_alpha   90.00
_cell.angle_beta   90.00
_cell.angle_gamma   90.00
#
_symmetry.space_group_name_H-M   'P 1'
#
loop_
_entity.id
_entity.type
_entity.pdbx_description
1 polymer ?
#
loop_
_entity_poly.entity_id
_entity_poly.type
_entity_poly.pdbx_seq_one_letter_code
_entity_poly.pdbx_strand_id
1 'polypeptide(L)'
;MKQPVASNHFRKFKKRSPRHIQLEIDRQVVTVLKNPDIGELKKGALKGIRVLKFKYKTQQYLLSYKEQDKTLYLYTIGSHENYYRKLKQFLH
;
A
#
# COMPACT_ATOMS: atom_id res chain seq x y z
N MET A 1 -1.83 -4.64 -19.49
CA MET A 1 -1.96 -5.13 -18.10
C MET A 1 -1.10 -4.25 -17.20
N LYS A 2 -1.63 -3.76 -16.06
CA LYS A 2 -0.82 -3.00 -15.09
C LYS A 2 0.02 -3.97 -14.27
N GLN A 3 1.30 -3.67 -14.07
CA GLN A 3 2.22 -4.53 -13.32
C GLN A 3 2.48 -3.96 -11.92
N PRO A 4 2.28 -4.74 -10.84
CA PRO A 4 2.62 -4.28 -9.50
C PRO A 4 4.12 -4.43 -9.24
N VAL A 5 4.78 -3.36 -8.79
CA VAL A 5 6.17 -3.35 -8.32
C VAL A 5 6.16 -3.07 -6.83
N ALA A 6 6.66 -3.99 -6.02
CA ALA A 6 6.61 -3.88 -4.56
C ALA A 6 7.97 -3.59 -3.93
N SER A 7 8.01 -2.61 -3.02
CA SER A 7 9.22 -2.32 -2.24
C SER A 7 9.58 -3.47 -1.29
N ASN A 8 10.84 -3.47 -0.83
CA ASN A 8 11.29 -4.41 0.21
C ASN A 8 10.47 -4.30 1.51
N HIS A 9 10.00 -3.12 1.88
CA HIS A 9 9.19 -2.92 3.08
C HIS A 9 7.82 -3.61 2.96
N PHE A 10 7.15 -3.43 1.81
CA PHE A 10 5.90 -4.10 1.52
C PHE A 10 6.08 -5.63 1.53
N ARG A 11 7.10 -6.14 0.81
CA ARG A 11 7.38 -7.58 0.71
C ARG A 11 7.69 -8.19 2.08
N LYS A 12 8.50 -7.52 2.91
CA LYS A 12 8.82 -7.97 4.28
C LYS A 12 7.59 -8.00 5.18
N PHE A 13 6.73 -6.98 5.11
CA PHE A 13 5.49 -6.96 5.91
C PHE A 13 4.56 -8.11 5.52
N LYS A 14 4.28 -8.26 4.23
CA LYS A 14 3.43 -9.34 3.72
C LYS A 14 3.98 -10.71 4.13
N LYS A 15 5.28 -10.95 3.91
CA LYS A 15 5.93 -12.23 4.27
C LYS A 15 5.81 -12.58 5.76
N ARG A 16 5.86 -11.58 6.65
CA ARG A 16 5.74 -11.77 8.10
C ARG A 16 4.29 -11.86 8.59
N SER A 17 3.32 -11.50 7.76
CA SER A 17 1.90 -11.51 8.13
C SER A 17 1.33 -12.93 8.10
N PRO A 18 0.32 -13.25 8.94
CA PRO A 18 -0.39 -14.52 8.84
C PRO A 18 -1.02 -14.74 7.46
N ARG A 19 -1.18 -16.00 7.03
CA ARG A 19 -1.69 -16.37 5.70
C ARG A 19 -3.00 -15.67 5.32
N HIS A 20 -3.93 -15.54 6.27
CA HIS A 20 -5.22 -14.88 6.02
C HIS A 20 -5.06 -13.37 5.73
N ILE A 21 -4.10 -12.70 6.39
CA ILE A 21 -3.76 -11.31 6.09
C ILE A 21 -3.07 -11.21 4.74
N GLN A 22 -2.17 -12.14 4.39
CA GLN A 22 -1.52 -12.13 3.08
C GLN A 22 -2.52 -12.20 1.94
N LEU A 23 -3.52 -13.08 2.06
CA LEU A 23 -4.61 -13.20 1.09
C LEU A 23 -5.45 -11.92 1.01
N GLU A 24 -5.73 -11.28 2.15
CA GLU A 24 -6.43 -10.01 2.14
C GLU A 24 -5.61 -8.91 1.48
N ILE A 25 -4.31 -8.82 1.76
CA ILE A 25 -3.39 -7.87 1.10
C ILE A 25 -3.43 -8.09 -0.42
N ASP A 26 -3.38 -9.33 -0.89
CA ASP A 26 -3.43 -9.64 -2.32
C ASP A 26 -4.75 -9.21 -2.96
N ARG A 27 -5.88 -9.43 -2.28
CA ARG A 27 -7.19 -8.92 -2.74
C ARG A 27 -7.19 -7.41 -2.88
N GLN A 28 -6.68 -6.69 -1.87
CA GLN A 28 -6.61 -5.24 -1.92
C GLN A 28 -5.67 -4.74 -3.01
N VAL A 29 -4.54 -5.42 -3.27
CA VAL A 29 -3.65 -5.10 -4.40
C VAL A 29 -4.37 -5.28 -5.73
N VAL A 30 -5.15 -6.35 -5.92
CA VAL A 30 -5.96 -6.55 -7.13
C VAL A 30 -7.02 -5.45 -7.28
N THR A 31 -7.67 -5.04 -6.19
CA THR A 31 -8.63 -3.92 -6.21
C THR A 31 -7.97 -2.62 -6.65
N VAL A 32 -6.79 -2.30 -6.11
CA VAL A 32 -6.02 -1.11 -6.51
C VAL A 32 -5.54 -1.22 -7.96
N LEU A 33 -5.13 -2.39 -8.43
CA LEU A 33 -4.73 -2.59 -9.84
C LEU A 33 -5.88 -2.31 -10.81
N LYS A 34 -7.12 -2.66 -10.43
CA LYS A 34 -8.33 -2.39 -11.22
C LYS A 34 -8.72 -0.92 -11.18
N ASN A 35 -8.68 -0.32 -9.99
CA ASN A 35 -9.01 1.08 -9.78
C ASN A 35 -8.01 1.74 -8.82
N PRO A 36 -6.94 2.36 -9.36
CA PRO A 36 -5.94 3.05 -8.54
C PRO A 36 -6.48 4.29 -7.82
N ASP A 37 -7.61 4.84 -8.27
CA ASP A 37 -8.19 6.06 -7.69
C ASP A 37 -8.90 5.85 -6.35
N ILE A 38 -9.13 4.59 -5.94
CA ILE A 38 -9.84 4.26 -4.68
C ILE A 38 -9.14 4.75 -3.41
N GLY A 39 -7.83 4.98 -3.47
CA GLY A 39 -7.03 5.45 -2.36
C GLY A 39 -7.02 6.96 -2.26
N GLU A 40 -6.93 7.45 -1.02
CA GLU A 40 -6.89 8.88 -0.71
C GLU A 40 -5.56 9.47 -1.22
N LEU A 41 -5.63 10.39 -2.19
CA LEU A 41 -4.46 11.10 -2.71
C LEU A 41 -3.90 12.04 -1.65
N LYS A 42 -2.64 11.85 -1.28
CA LYS A 42 -1.95 12.68 -0.31
C LYS A 42 -1.40 13.96 -0.96
N LYS A 43 -1.32 15.01 -0.14
CA LYS A 43 -0.82 16.35 -0.49
C LYS A 43 0.48 16.65 0.27
N GLY A 44 1.11 17.79 -0.05
CA GLY A 44 2.33 18.26 0.63
C GLY A 44 3.51 17.33 0.37
N ALA A 45 4.26 16.98 1.43
CA ALA A 45 5.43 16.11 1.33
C ALA A 45 5.10 14.73 0.71
N LEU A 46 3.85 14.24 0.81
CA LEU A 46 3.40 12.95 0.26
C LEU A 46 2.72 13.07 -1.11
N LYS A 47 2.92 14.19 -1.84
CA LYS A 47 2.23 14.45 -3.12
C LYS A 47 2.45 13.32 -4.11
N GLY A 48 1.36 12.82 -4.69
CA GLY A 48 1.38 11.74 -5.68
C GLY A 48 1.34 10.32 -5.09
N ILE A 49 1.43 10.17 -3.77
CA ILE A 49 1.14 8.90 -3.11
C ILE A 49 -0.36 8.82 -2.78
N ARG A 50 -0.96 7.67 -3.04
CA ARG A 50 -2.30 7.31 -2.60
C ARG A 50 -2.23 6.34 -1.43
N VAL A 51 -3.18 6.47 -0.51
CA VAL A 51 -3.31 5.59 0.65
C VAL A 51 -4.69 4.95 0.65
N LEU A 52 -4.73 3.64 0.41
CA LEU A 52 -5.93 2.84 0.62
C LEU A 52 -5.99 2.41 2.10
N LYS A 53 -7.08 2.76 2.77
CA LYS A 53 -7.38 2.27 4.13
C LYS A 53 -8.36 1.11 3.99
N PHE A 54 -8.05 -0.02 4.61
CA PHE A 54 -8.98 -1.16 4.66
C PHE A 54 -8.95 -1.78 6.05
N LYS A 55 -10.05 -2.41 6.45
CA LYS A 55 -10.16 -3.12 7.72
C LYS A 55 -10.17 -4.61 7.45
N TYR A 56 -9.45 -5.36 8.27
CA TYR A 56 -9.58 -6.81 8.34
C TYR A 56 -9.83 -7.20 9.78
N LYS A 57 -11.01 -7.79 10.04
CA LYS A 57 -11.54 -7.99 11.40
C LYS A 57 -11.54 -6.67 12.17
N THR A 58 -10.85 -6.62 13.31
CA THR A 58 -10.75 -5.46 14.19
C THR A 58 -9.60 -4.50 13.82
N GLN A 59 -8.68 -4.91 12.94
CA GLN A 59 -7.48 -4.15 12.63
C GLN A 59 -7.62 -3.34 11.34
N GLN A 60 -7.31 -2.04 11.41
CA GLN A 60 -7.16 -1.19 10.23
C GLN A 60 -5.74 -1.30 9.66
N TYR A 61 -5.65 -1.37 8.33
CA TYR A 61 -4.42 -1.37 7.56
C TYR A 61 -4.43 -0.20 6.56
N LEU A 62 -3.22 0.31 6.31
CA LEU A 62 -2.94 1.39 5.38
C LEU A 62 -2.01 0.85 4.30
N LEU A 63 -2.42 0.88 3.04
CA LEU A 63 -1.61 0.53 1.88
C LEU A 63 -1.22 1.80 1.14
N SER A 64 0.07 2.13 1.11
CA SER A 64 0.61 3.22 0.28
C SER A 64 1.03 2.71 -1.08
N TYR A 65 0.61 3.44 -2.11
CA TYR A 65 0.98 3.13 -3.49
C TYR A 65 1.01 4.39 -4.36
N LYS A 66 1.64 4.29 -5.52
CA LYS A 66 1.59 5.31 -6.57
C LYS A 66 1.39 4.60 -7.91
N GLU A 67 0.45 5.09 -8.68
CA GLU A 67 0.36 4.73 -10.08
C GLU A 67 1.26 5.68 -10.87
N GLN A 68 2.07 5.10 -11.76
CA GLN A 68 2.84 5.85 -12.73
C GLN A 68 2.86 5.05 -14.04
N ASP A 69 2.37 5.66 -15.11
CA ASP A 69 2.14 5.05 -16.42
C ASP A 69 1.25 3.80 -16.33
N LYS A 70 1.83 2.62 -16.53
CA LYS A 70 1.15 1.31 -16.45
C LYS A 70 1.66 0.47 -15.27
N THR A 71 2.36 1.10 -14.32
CA THR A 71 2.99 0.44 -13.19
C THR A 71 2.38 0.92 -11.89
N LEU A 72 2.02 -0.04 -11.03
CA LEU A 72 1.54 0.23 -9.69
C LEU A 72 2.67 -0.01 -8.69
N TYR A 73 3.26 1.06 -8.17
CA TYR A 73 4.30 0.99 -7.16
C TYR A 73 3.67 0.84 -5.77
N LEU A 74 3.95 -0.28 -5.10
CA LEU A 74 3.50 -0.58 -3.73
C LEU A 74 4.63 -0.27 -2.75
N TYR A 75 4.46 0.78 -1.94
CA TYR A 75 5.54 1.27 -1.06
C TYR A 75 5.57 0.57 0.29
N THR A 76 4.49 0.67 1.07
CA THR A 76 4.43 0.06 2.40
C THR A 76 3.00 -0.21 2.82
N ILE A 77 2.85 -1.19 3.71
CA ILE A 77 1.60 -1.54 4.36
C ILE A 77 1.79 -1.70 5.88
N GLY A 78 0.80 -1.31 6.68
CA GLY A 78 0.82 -1.45 8.13
C GLY A 78 -0.37 -0.80 8.84
N SER A 79 -0.45 -0.92 10.16
CA SER A 79 -1.62 -0.54 10.96
C SER A 79 -1.51 0.75 11.78
N HIS A 80 -0.30 1.29 12.02
CA HIS A 80 -0.05 2.36 13.01
C HIS A 80 1.08 3.32 12.61
N GLU A 81 1.56 4.17 13.53
CA GLU A 81 2.63 5.17 13.36
C GLU A 81 3.87 4.68 12.58
N ASN A 82 4.27 3.42 12.79
CA ASN A 82 5.36 2.78 12.07
C ASN A 82 5.18 2.79 10.54
N TYR A 83 3.92 2.83 10.06
CA TYR A 83 3.60 3.03 8.66
C TYR A 83 4.05 4.42 8.19
N TYR A 84 3.70 5.49 8.90
CA TYR A 84 4.02 6.86 8.49
C TYR A 84 5.53 7.14 8.57
N ARG A 85 6.22 6.59 9.58
CA ARG A 85 7.70 6.68 9.66
C ARG A 85 8.36 6.04 8.45
N LYS A 86 7.87 4.88 8.00
CA LYS A 86 8.37 4.20 6.79
C LYS A 86 7.96 4.91 5.52
N LEU A 87 6.75 5.44 5.46
CA LEU A 87 6.24 6.14 4.28
C LEU A 87 7.08 7.38 3.96
N LYS A 88 7.50 8.13 4.99
CA LYS A 88 8.41 9.27 4.84
C LYS A 88 9.76 8.91 4.20
N GLN A 89 10.23 7.66 4.31
CA GLN A 89 11.49 7.24 3.69
C GLN A 89 11.41 7.17 2.16
N PHE A 90 10.20 7.17 1.58
CA PHE A 90 9.99 7.18 0.14
C PHE A 90 9.85 8.61 -0.43
N LEU A 91 10.14 9.64 0.37
CA LEU A 91 10.02 11.06 0.03
C LEU A 91 11.37 11.76 -0.22
N HIS A 92 12.39 11.01 -0.61
CA HIS A 92 13.69 11.60 -0.96
C HIS A 92 13.61 12.36 -2.29
#